data_AF-A0A1B6LPY0-F1
#
_entry.id   AF-A0A1B6LPY0-F1
#
_cell.length_a   1.000
_cell.length_b   1.000
_cell.length_c   1.000
_cell.angle_alpha   90.00
_cell.angle_beta   90.00
_cell.angle_gamma   90.00
#
_symmetry.space_group_name_H-M   'P 1'
#
loop_
_entity.id
_entity.type
_entity.pdbx_description
1 polymer ?
#
loop_
_entity_poly.entity_id
_entity_poly.type
_entity_poly.pdbx_seq_one_letter_code
_entity_poly.pdbx_strand_id
1 'polypeptide(L)'
;NLYGPIGLFAGSGHGIVHCSMVAAENWVDLVPVDYVVNCMIAAAWSTGTTRNTNFTRVFNFTTTPVNPIQWKTLIEFGLKIRDLWPFSGSIWYTSSYPTESRLVHDILHCLLHTIPGIIIDKLVELTGGKPILSKIYKRIKELSEHTGYFATRSWEFKNDNVMSLWQDLSTEDKQLFRFDLRDVDIRELFLVAKLGFRYYYLNEEMENIPAAMRKNTRLWWVHRTTQAAFGLAVLKLLVMLARVLPF
;
A
#
# COMPACT_ATOMS: atom_id res chain seq x y z
N ASN A 1 7.32 7.93 4.45
CA ASN A 1 6.29 8.83 3.90
C ASN A 1 4.90 8.20 4.07
N LEU A 2 4.16 8.57 5.12
CA LEU A 2 2.78 8.09 5.34
C LEU A 2 1.76 8.61 4.34
N TYR A 3 2.07 9.71 3.66
CA TYR A 3 1.18 10.31 2.68
C TYR A 3 1.33 9.67 1.29
N GLY A 4 2.16 8.63 1.17
CA GLY A 4 2.34 7.83 -0.04
C GLY A 4 1.93 6.36 0.15
N PRO A 5 2.42 5.45 -0.72
CA PRO A 5 2.06 4.02 -0.72
C PRO A 5 2.27 3.32 0.64
N ILE A 6 3.28 3.72 1.42
CA ILE A 6 3.53 3.18 2.75
C ILE A 6 2.35 3.42 3.71
N GLY A 7 1.66 4.56 3.62
CA GLY A 7 0.47 4.81 4.44
C GLY A 7 -0.68 3.88 4.10
N LEU A 8 -0.86 3.57 2.81
CA LEU A 8 -1.85 2.60 2.35
C LEU A 8 -1.52 1.19 2.88
N PHE A 9 -0.27 0.75 2.73
CA PHE A 9 0.18 -0.55 3.24
C PHE A 9 0.08 -0.64 4.76
N ALA A 10 0.42 0.44 5.47
CA ALA A 10 0.26 0.52 6.92
C ALA A 10 -1.22 0.42 7.33
N GLY A 11 -2.12 1.11 6.61
CA GLY A 11 -3.57 1.02 6.81
C GLY A 11 -4.11 -0.39 6.57
N SER A 12 -3.66 -1.07 5.50
CA SER A 12 -4.01 -2.48 5.27
C SER A 12 -3.44 -3.41 6.34
N GLY A 13 -2.21 -3.19 6.80
CA GLY A 13 -1.59 -3.96 7.89
C GLY A 13 -2.31 -3.81 9.23
N HIS A 14 -2.93 -2.65 9.49
CA HIS A 14 -3.79 -2.45 10.66
C HIS A 14 -5.19 -3.06 10.51
N GLY A 15 -5.55 -3.55 9.31
CA GLY A 15 -6.93 -3.94 9.01
C GLY A 15 -7.88 -2.74 9.02
N ILE A 16 -7.37 -1.55 8.64
CA ILE A 16 -8.20 -0.36 8.41
C ILE A 16 -8.63 -0.35 6.94
N VAL A 17 -7.71 -0.62 6.01
CA VAL A 17 -7.98 -0.58 4.56
C VAL A 17 -8.09 -1.99 3.99
N HIS A 18 -9.27 -2.31 3.45
CA HIS A 18 -9.60 -3.61 2.86
C HIS A 18 -9.83 -3.58 1.36
N CYS A 19 -10.19 -2.44 0.78
CA CYS A 19 -10.36 -2.29 -0.67
C CYS A 19 -9.63 -1.06 -1.20
N SER A 20 -9.16 -1.15 -2.45
CA SER A 20 -8.41 -0.07 -3.10
C SER A 20 -8.75 0.02 -4.58
N MET A 21 -8.84 1.26 -5.09
CA MET A 21 -9.07 1.56 -6.50
C MET A 21 -7.74 1.47 -7.27
N VAL A 22 -7.37 0.26 -7.70
CA VAL A 22 -6.10 -0.02 -8.38
C VAL A 22 -6.30 -1.04 -9.49
N ALA A 23 -5.57 -0.88 -10.58
CA ALA A 23 -5.44 -1.90 -11.61
C ALA A 23 -4.34 -2.88 -11.24
N ALA A 24 -4.74 -4.08 -10.80
CA ALA A 24 -3.82 -5.07 -10.26
C ALA A 24 -2.74 -5.50 -11.28
N GLU A 25 -3.07 -5.44 -12.57
CA GLU A 25 -2.18 -5.77 -13.68
C GLU A 25 -1.26 -4.62 -14.11
N ASN A 26 -1.52 -3.40 -13.63
CA ASN A 26 -0.66 -2.26 -13.98
C ASN A 26 0.64 -2.26 -13.20
N TRP A 27 1.68 -1.72 -13.85
CA TRP A 27 2.98 -1.47 -13.25
C TRP A 27 2.89 -0.32 -12.24
N VAL A 28 3.68 -0.42 -11.17
CA VAL A 28 3.79 0.61 -10.15
C VAL A 28 5.25 1.00 -9.95
N ASP A 29 5.49 2.30 -9.90
CA ASP A 29 6.80 2.84 -9.57
C ASP A 29 6.97 3.02 -8.05
N LEU A 30 7.88 2.22 -7.47
CA LEU A 30 8.26 2.30 -6.06
C LEU A 30 9.78 2.34 -5.95
N VAL A 31 10.31 3.50 -5.56
CA VAL A 31 11.74 3.73 -5.40
C VAL A 31 12.10 3.95 -3.92
N PRO A 32 13.20 3.35 -3.42
CA PRO A 32 13.75 3.68 -2.12
C PRO A 32 14.15 5.16 -2.04
N VAL A 33 13.84 5.82 -0.93
CA VAL A 33 14.07 7.28 -0.79
C VAL A 33 15.56 7.64 -0.72
N ASP A 34 16.37 6.77 -0.14
CA ASP A 34 17.83 6.84 -0.12
C ASP A 34 18.43 6.77 -1.53
N TYR A 35 17.90 5.89 -2.38
CA TYR A 35 18.29 5.81 -3.79
C TYR A 35 17.92 7.10 -4.55
N VAL A 36 16.75 7.69 -4.26
CA VAL A 36 16.37 9.00 -4.82
C VAL A 36 17.38 10.08 -4.43
N VAL A 37 17.75 10.15 -3.14
CA VAL A 37 18.71 11.14 -2.64
C VAL A 37 20.08 10.95 -3.29
N ASN A 38 20.57 9.72 -3.40
CA ASN A 38 21.84 9.43 -4.07
C ASN A 38 21.80 9.84 -5.55
N CYS A 39 20.71 9.54 -6.26
CA CYS A 39 20.51 9.99 -7.65
C CYS A 39 20.49 11.52 -7.75
N MET A 40 19.87 12.22 -6.79
CA MET A 40 19.84 13.68 -6.77
C MET A 40 21.24 14.29 -6.58
N ILE A 41 22.06 13.72 -5.70
CA ILE A 41 23.44 14.17 -5.48
C ILE A 41 24.27 13.99 -6.77
N ALA A 42 24.18 12.81 -7.40
CA ALA A 42 24.87 12.54 -8.66
C ALA A 42 24.39 13.46 -9.79
N ALA A 43 23.07 13.71 -9.88
CA ALA A 43 22.49 14.61 -10.87
C ALA A 43 22.98 16.05 -10.69
N ALA A 44 23.08 16.51 -9.44
CA ALA A 44 23.63 17.83 -9.12
C ALA A 44 25.10 17.95 -9.54
N TRP A 45 25.92 16.93 -9.23
CA TRP A 45 27.31 16.87 -9.68
C TRP A 45 27.42 16.92 -11.21
N SER A 46 26.72 16.04 -11.93
CA SER A 46 26.75 15.97 -13.40
C SER A 46 26.30 17.27 -14.06
N THR A 47 25.30 17.94 -13.47
CA THR A 47 24.79 19.23 -13.94
C THR A 47 25.82 20.35 -13.72
N GLY A 48 26.44 20.39 -12.53
CA GLY A 48 27.44 21.39 -12.16
C GLY A 48 28.76 21.27 -12.93
N THR A 49 29.14 20.05 -13.34
CA THR A 49 30.37 19.79 -14.12
C THR A 49 30.16 19.95 -15.62
N THR A 50 29.02 19.54 -16.18
CA THR A 50 28.77 19.67 -17.63
C THR A 50 28.44 21.11 -18.05
N ARG A 51 27.79 21.89 -17.17
CA ARG A 51 27.39 23.30 -17.41
C ARG A 51 26.76 23.57 -18.79
N ASN A 52 25.76 22.78 -19.19
CA ASN A 52 25.00 23.06 -20.41
C ASN A 52 23.90 24.09 -20.13
N THR A 53 24.10 25.34 -20.57
CA THR A 53 23.12 26.43 -20.38
C THR A 53 21.97 26.41 -21.38
N ASN A 54 22.06 25.58 -22.42
CA ASN A 54 21.08 25.57 -23.51
C ASN A 54 19.97 24.53 -23.29
N PHE A 55 20.14 23.59 -22.34
CA PHE A 55 19.17 22.53 -22.09
C PHE A 55 19.22 22.01 -20.64
N THR A 56 18.05 21.99 -19.98
CA THR A 56 17.88 21.38 -18.66
C THR A 56 17.61 19.89 -18.78
N ARG A 57 18.54 19.05 -18.30
CA ARG A 57 18.32 17.60 -18.24
C ARG A 57 17.27 17.24 -17.19
N VAL A 58 16.34 16.37 -17.56
CA VAL A 58 15.31 15.83 -16.66
C VAL A 58 15.68 14.39 -16.29
N PHE A 59 15.80 14.11 -14.99
CA PHE A 59 16.15 12.79 -14.48
C PHE A 59 14.89 12.13 -13.90
N ASN A 60 14.19 11.33 -14.72
CA ASN A 60 13.05 10.54 -14.26
C ASN A 60 13.56 9.29 -13.52
N PHE A 61 13.41 9.28 -12.20
CA PHE A 61 13.85 8.16 -11.37
C PHE A 61 12.69 7.19 -11.14
N THR A 62 12.57 6.19 -12.02
CA THR A 62 11.46 5.23 -12.07
C THR A 62 11.97 3.80 -12.17
N THR A 63 11.21 2.86 -11.61
CA THR A 63 11.51 1.42 -11.63
C THR A 63 11.02 0.74 -12.91
N THR A 64 9.91 1.17 -13.50
CA THR A 64 9.24 0.47 -14.61
C THR A 64 10.18 0.08 -15.76
N PRO A 65 11.11 0.94 -16.24
CA PRO A 65 11.98 0.57 -17.35
C PRO A 65 13.06 -0.48 -17.03
N VAL A 66 13.38 -0.70 -15.75
CA VAL A 66 14.58 -1.47 -15.34
C VAL A 66 14.31 -2.58 -14.32
N ASN A 67 13.27 -2.43 -13.51
CA ASN A 67 12.85 -3.36 -12.47
C ASN A 67 11.32 -3.29 -12.29
N PRO A 68 10.54 -3.66 -13.33
CA PRO A 68 9.09 -3.49 -13.32
C PRO A 68 8.41 -4.41 -12.31
N ILE A 69 7.44 -3.88 -11.56
CA ILE A 69 6.59 -4.66 -10.66
C ILE A 69 5.11 -4.27 -10.79
N GLN A 70 4.24 -5.28 -10.81
CA GLN A 70 2.80 -5.07 -10.87
C GLN A 70 2.20 -4.90 -9.47
N TRP A 71 1.09 -4.18 -9.37
CA TRP A 71 0.33 -4.07 -8.12
C TRP A 71 -0.05 -5.44 -7.53
N LYS A 72 -0.48 -6.41 -8.35
CA LYS A 72 -0.84 -7.75 -7.88
C LYS A 72 0.31 -8.43 -7.14
N THR A 73 1.53 -8.32 -7.65
CA THR A 73 2.72 -8.96 -7.07
C THR A 73 2.99 -8.41 -5.67
N LEU A 74 2.86 -7.09 -5.49
CA LEU A 74 3.00 -6.44 -4.19
C LEU A 74 1.89 -6.80 -3.22
N ILE A 75 0.64 -6.82 -3.68
CA ILE A 75 -0.52 -7.16 -2.86
C ILE A 75 -0.43 -8.61 -2.40
N GLU A 76 -0.15 -9.54 -3.30
CA GLU A 76 0.04 -10.97 -2.99
C GLU A 76 1.19 -11.18 -2.02
N PHE A 77 2.32 -10.49 -2.24
CA PHE A 77 3.45 -10.56 -1.32
C PHE A 77 3.06 -10.03 0.07
N GLY A 78 2.41 -8.87 0.14
CA GLY A 78 1.91 -8.28 1.39
C GLY A 78 0.96 -9.22 2.14
N LEU A 79 0.03 -9.86 1.42
CA LEU A 79 -0.89 -10.85 1.99
C LEU A 79 -0.17 -12.12 2.46
N LYS A 80 0.89 -12.56 1.75
CA LYS A 80 1.72 -13.69 2.15
C LYS A 80 2.49 -13.42 3.44
N ILE A 81 2.98 -12.20 3.63
CA ILE A 81 3.76 -11.80 4.81
C ILE A 81 2.90 -11.19 5.93
N ARG A 82 1.58 -11.13 5.79
CA ARG A 82 0.70 -10.37 6.71
C ARG A 82 0.83 -10.82 8.17
N ASP A 83 1.04 -12.11 8.39
CA ASP A 83 1.15 -12.72 9.71
C ASP A 83 2.54 -12.57 10.34
N LEU A 84 3.55 -12.12 9.59
CA LEU A 84 4.88 -11.79 10.13
C LEU A 84 4.85 -10.43 10.81
N TRP A 85 5.17 -10.35 12.10
CA TRP A 85 5.23 -9.08 12.85
C TRP A 85 3.96 -8.21 12.68
N PRO A 86 2.76 -8.73 12.98
CA PRO A 86 1.52 -7.97 12.83
C PRO A 86 1.51 -6.77 13.77
N PHE A 87 0.94 -5.65 13.36
CA PHE A 87 0.93 -4.43 14.17
C PHE A 87 0.09 -4.61 15.44
N SER A 88 0.58 -4.12 16.57
CA SER A 88 -0.10 -4.28 17.85
C SER A 88 -1.42 -3.49 17.86
N GLY A 89 -1.46 -2.37 17.12
CA GLY A 89 -2.62 -1.54 16.87
C GLY A 89 -3.68 -2.10 15.91
N SER A 90 -3.50 -3.27 15.28
CA SER A 90 -4.46 -3.77 14.28
C SER A 90 -5.87 -3.92 14.85
N ILE A 91 -6.88 -3.48 14.11
CA ILE A 91 -8.29 -3.54 14.51
C ILE A 91 -9.08 -4.64 13.79
N TRP A 92 -8.56 -5.10 12.65
CA TRP A 92 -9.13 -6.19 11.87
C TRP A 92 -8.02 -7.04 11.25
N TYR A 93 -8.36 -8.24 10.78
CA TYR A 93 -7.40 -9.06 10.05
C TYR A 93 -7.13 -8.48 8.66
N THR A 94 -5.85 -8.43 8.27
CA THR A 94 -5.45 -7.89 6.96
C THR A 94 -6.08 -8.69 5.81
N SER A 95 -6.82 -7.97 4.96
CA SER A 95 -7.32 -8.46 3.68
C SER A 95 -7.21 -7.33 2.64
N SER A 96 -7.26 -7.69 1.36
CA SER A 96 -7.17 -6.73 0.27
C SER A 96 -8.05 -7.16 -0.89
N TYR A 97 -8.84 -6.22 -1.40
CA TYR A 97 -9.72 -6.36 -2.56
C TYR A 97 -9.44 -5.20 -3.52
N PRO A 98 -8.43 -5.35 -4.41
CA PRO A 98 -8.16 -4.37 -5.46
C PRO A 98 -9.25 -4.42 -6.53
N THR A 99 -9.62 -3.26 -7.08
CA THR A 99 -10.54 -3.20 -8.21
C THR A 99 -10.32 -1.95 -9.05
N GLU A 100 -10.58 -2.07 -10.35
CA GLU A 100 -10.54 -0.98 -11.33
C GLU A 100 -11.91 -0.33 -11.53
N SER A 101 -12.98 -1.02 -11.10
CA SER A 101 -14.35 -0.55 -11.28
C SER A 101 -14.74 0.38 -10.14
N ARG A 102 -15.08 1.63 -10.47
CA ARG A 102 -15.54 2.62 -9.48
C ARG A 102 -16.79 2.14 -8.75
N LEU A 103 -17.71 1.49 -9.48
CA LEU A 103 -18.92 0.94 -8.88
C LEU A 103 -18.59 -0.15 -7.85
N VAL A 104 -17.71 -1.10 -8.19
CA VAL A 104 -17.30 -2.17 -7.29
C VAL A 104 -16.56 -1.60 -6.08
N HIS A 105 -15.65 -0.65 -6.31
CA HIS A 105 -14.93 0.02 -5.22
C HIS A 105 -15.91 0.72 -4.26
N ASP A 106 -16.93 1.40 -4.77
CA ASP A 106 -17.88 2.14 -3.94
C ASP A 106 -18.79 1.21 -3.12
N ILE A 107 -19.18 0.07 -3.69
CA ILE A 107 -19.89 -1.00 -2.99
C ILE A 107 -18.99 -1.59 -1.89
N LEU A 108 -17.75 -1.97 -2.22
CA LEU A 108 -16.80 -2.53 -1.25
C LEU A 108 -16.47 -1.52 -0.15
N HIS A 109 -16.26 -0.25 -0.49
CA HIS A 109 -15.99 0.81 0.48
C HIS A 109 -17.20 0.99 1.43
N CYS A 110 -18.43 0.94 0.91
CA CYS A 110 -19.61 0.99 1.76
C CYS A 110 -19.65 -0.18 2.76
N LEU A 111 -19.46 -1.41 2.26
CA LEU A 111 -19.59 -2.65 3.03
C LEU A 111 -18.43 -2.92 3.99
N LEU A 112 -17.20 -2.60 3.59
CA LEU A 112 -15.97 -2.95 4.31
C LEU A 112 -15.39 -1.79 5.12
N HIS A 113 -15.79 -0.55 4.83
CA HIS A 113 -15.29 0.64 5.51
C HIS A 113 -16.41 1.45 6.16
N THR A 114 -17.34 2.02 5.37
CA THR A 114 -18.33 2.98 5.89
C THR A 114 -19.25 2.36 6.94
N ILE A 115 -19.92 1.25 6.62
CA ILE A 115 -20.87 0.60 7.54
C ILE A 115 -20.15 0.09 8.81
N PRO A 116 -19.05 -0.69 8.72
CA PRO A 116 -18.31 -1.13 9.90
C PRO A 116 -17.78 0.05 10.72
N GLY A 117 -17.27 1.10 10.07
CA GLY A 117 -16.74 2.28 10.73
C GLY A 117 -17.78 3.02 11.56
N ILE A 118 -18.99 3.22 11.03
CA ILE A 118 -20.10 3.84 11.78
C ILE A 118 -20.49 2.98 12.99
N ILE A 119 -20.60 1.67 12.80
CA ILE A 119 -20.95 0.74 13.89
C ILE A 119 -19.90 0.81 15.00
N ILE A 120 -18.62 0.70 14.66
CA ILE A 120 -17.53 0.74 15.64
C ILE A 120 -17.46 2.11 16.33
N ASP A 121 -17.55 3.21 15.58
CA ASP A 121 -17.53 4.56 16.16
C ASP A 121 -18.70 4.75 17.14
N LYS A 122 -19.89 4.22 16.84
CA LYS A 122 -21.03 4.27 17.76
C LYS A 122 -20.80 3.46 19.02
N LEU A 123 -20.22 2.26 18.92
CA LEU A 123 -19.85 1.45 20.08
C LEU A 123 -18.79 2.15 20.96
N VAL A 124 -17.80 2.79 20.32
CA VAL A 124 -16.77 3.58 21.00
C VAL A 124 -17.39 4.79 21.71
N GLU A 125 -18.31 5.51 21.07
CA GLU A 125 -19.04 6.63 21.68
C GLU A 125 -19.88 6.18 22.89
N LEU A 126 -20.60 5.06 22.78
CA LEU A 126 -21.39 4.48 23.88
C LEU A 126 -20.54 4.04 25.07
N THR A 127 -19.27 3.74 24.85
CA THR A 127 -18.30 3.35 25.90
C THR A 127 -17.45 4.53 26.38
N GLY A 128 -17.78 5.76 25.97
CA GLY A 128 -17.10 6.99 26.39
C GLY A 128 -15.78 7.29 25.65
N GLY A 129 -15.46 6.51 24.61
CA GLY A 129 -14.30 6.72 23.77
C GLY A 129 -14.54 7.74 22.66
N LYS A 130 -13.46 8.09 21.94
CA LYS A 130 -13.50 9.04 20.83
C LYS A 130 -13.65 8.31 19.49
N PRO A 131 -14.78 8.50 18.75
CA PRO A 131 -14.94 7.92 17.42
C PRO A 131 -13.99 8.57 16.41
N ILE A 132 -13.35 7.77 15.56
CA ILE A 132 -12.38 8.24 14.55
C ILE A 132 -12.48 7.55 13.19
N LEU A 133 -13.10 6.37 13.10
CA LEU A 133 -13.06 5.53 11.90
C LEU A 133 -13.84 6.15 10.74
N SER A 134 -15.00 6.74 11.00
CA SER A 134 -15.81 7.41 9.97
C SER A 134 -15.03 8.55 9.32
N LYS A 135 -14.24 9.30 10.10
CA LYS A 135 -13.35 10.35 9.59
C LYS A 135 -12.21 9.78 8.76
N ILE A 136 -11.64 8.65 9.18
CA ILE A 136 -10.58 7.94 8.44
C ILE A 136 -11.12 7.44 7.11
N TYR A 137 -12.30 6.80 7.10
CA TYR A 137 -12.90 6.25 5.88
C TYR A 137 -13.31 7.32 4.88
N LYS A 138 -13.81 8.48 5.35
CA LYS A 138 -14.03 9.64 4.48
C LYS A 138 -12.74 10.07 3.77
N ARG A 139 -11.62 10.16 4.50
CA ARG A 139 -10.31 10.51 3.92
C ARG A 139 -9.78 9.45 2.96
N ILE A 140 -10.00 8.17 3.25
CA ILE A 140 -9.63 7.08 2.34
C ILE A 140 -10.43 7.17 1.04
N LYS A 141 -11.74 7.47 1.12
CA LYS A 141 -12.58 7.68 -0.06
C LYS A 141 -12.08 8.85 -0.89
N GLU A 142 -11.84 10.00 -0.25
CA GLU A 142 -11.28 11.19 -0.91
C GLU A 142 -9.95 10.84 -1.60
N LEU A 143 -9.03 10.17 -0.90
CA LEU A 143 -7.75 9.75 -1.47
C LEU A 143 -7.94 8.88 -2.71
N SER A 144 -8.78 7.84 -2.63
CA SER A 144 -9.08 6.96 -3.77
C SER A 144 -9.66 7.71 -4.97
N GLU A 145 -10.44 8.77 -4.77
CA GLU A 145 -10.97 9.59 -5.85
C GLU A 145 -9.89 10.42 -6.57
N HIS A 146 -8.91 10.92 -5.81
CA HIS A 146 -7.80 11.70 -6.37
C HIS A 146 -6.73 10.81 -7.02
N THR A 147 -6.43 9.65 -6.43
CA THR A 147 -5.37 8.76 -6.91
C THR A 147 -5.85 7.70 -7.90
N GLY A 148 -7.16 7.42 -7.93
CA GLY A 148 -7.74 6.34 -8.74
C GLY A 148 -7.49 6.51 -10.25
N TYR A 149 -7.39 7.75 -10.74
CA TYR A 149 -7.02 8.01 -12.15
C TYR A 149 -5.63 7.46 -12.50
N PHE A 150 -4.66 7.68 -11.61
CA PHE A 150 -3.28 7.24 -11.80
C PHE A 150 -3.12 5.76 -11.48
N ALA A 151 -3.76 5.26 -10.44
CA ALA A 151 -3.63 3.88 -9.99
C ALA A 151 -4.34 2.85 -10.87
N THR A 152 -5.25 3.28 -11.75
CA THR A 152 -5.92 2.42 -12.74
C THR A 152 -5.35 2.55 -14.15
N ARG A 153 -4.27 3.32 -14.33
CA ARG A 153 -3.56 3.49 -15.61
C ARG A 153 -2.09 3.14 -15.47
N SER A 154 -1.49 2.66 -16.55
CA SER A 154 -0.04 2.46 -16.63
C SER A 154 0.60 3.70 -17.24
N TRP A 155 1.75 4.07 -16.69
CA TRP A 155 2.52 5.23 -17.12
C TRP A 155 3.94 4.76 -17.38
N GLU A 156 4.44 5.03 -18.58
CA GLU A 156 5.82 4.69 -18.94
C GLU A 156 6.64 5.97 -18.95
N PHE A 157 7.64 6.02 -18.07
CA PHE A 157 8.60 7.11 -18.01
C PHE A 157 9.96 6.61 -18.47
N LYS A 158 10.51 7.21 -19.53
CA LYS A 158 11.89 6.96 -19.94
C LYS A 158 12.86 7.45 -18.87
N ASN A 159 13.84 6.63 -18.53
CA ASN A 159 14.87 6.93 -17.54
C ASN A 159 16.29 7.01 -18.14
N ASP A 160 16.41 7.23 -19.45
CA ASP A 160 17.68 7.25 -20.20
C ASP A 160 18.74 8.16 -19.54
N ASN A 161 18.34 9.34 -19.09
CA ASN A 161 19.24 10.29 -18.43
C ASN A 161 19.77 9.77 -17.09
N VAL A 162 18.98 9.01 -16.33
CA VAL A 162 19.42 8.36 -15.08
C VAL A 162 20.38 7.23 -15.40
N MET A 163 20.11 6.44 -16.45
CA MET A 163 20.98 5.36 -16.86
C MET A 163 22.34 5.88 -17.35
N SER A 164 22.35 6.95 -18.15
CA SER A 164 23.59 7.64 -18.55
C SER A 164 24.33 8.20 -17.34
N LEU A 165 23.63 8.87 -16.44
CA LEU A 165 24.21 9.42 -15.21
C LEU A 165 24.90 8.33 -14.38
N TRP A 166 24.25 7.18 -14.22
CA TRP A 166 24.86 6.04 -13.53
C TRP A 166 26.14 5.58 -14.24
N GLN A 167 26.15 5.50 -15.57
CA GLN A 167 27.36 5.07 -16.30
C GLN A 167 28.52 6.06 -16.15
N ASP A 168 28.25 7.36 -16.10
CA ASP A 168 29.25 8.42 -15.98
C ASP A 168 29.99 8.43 -14.62
N LEU A 169 29.43 7.77 -13.60
CA LEU A 169 30.06 7.69 -12.27
C LEU A 169 31.26 6.73 -12.27
N SER A 170 32.29 7.10 -11.50
CA SER A 170 33.42 6.24 -11.16
C SER A 170 32.95 5.01 -10.38
N THR A 171 33.80 3.98 -10.30
CA THR A 171 33.48 2.78 -9.51
C THR A 171 33.32 3.11 -8.02
N GLU A 172 34.13 4.04 -7.52
CA GLU A 172 34.09 4.54 -6.15
C GLU A 172 32.79 5.30 -5.88
N ASP A 173 32.37 6.21 -6.78
CA ASP A 173 31.13 6.96 -6.63
C ASP A 173 29.90 6.07 -6.75
N LYS A 174 29.92 5.04 -7.61
CA LYS A 174 28.84 4.04 -7.68
C LYS A 174 28.66 3.31 -6.36
N GLN A 175 29.74 3.05 -5.61
CA GLN A 175 29.67 2.41 -4.29
C GLN A 175 29.16 3.37 -3.21
N LEU A 176 29.57 4.64 -3.26
CA LEU A 176 29.16 5.65 -2.28
C LEU A 176 27.72 6.12 -2.49
N PHE A 177 27.32 6.35 -3.74
CA PHE A 177 26.02 6.87 -4.14
C PHE A 177 25.24 5.79 -4.90
N ARG A 178 24.86 4.71 -4.23
CA ARG A 178 24.09 3.63 -4.85
C ARG A 178 22.69 4.10 -5.23
N PHE A 179 22.36 4.10 -6.52
CA PHE A 179 21.01 4.38 -7.01
C PHE A 179 20.59 3.54 -8.24
N ASP A 180 21.30 2.47 -8.58
CA ASP A 180 20.88 1.54 -9.64
C ASP A 180 19.69 0.70 -9.16
N LEU A 181 18.50 0.98 -9.70
CA LEU A 181 17.26 0.30 -9.29
C LEU A 181 17.23 -1.20 -9.68
N ARG A 182 18.15 -1.66 -10.54
CA ARG A 182 18.30 -3.09 -10.87
C ARG A 182 18.83 -3.91 -9.70
N ASP A 183 19.50 -3.27 -8.75
CA ASP A 183 20.04 -3.91 -7.54
C ASP A 183 18.98 -4.06 -6.43
N VAL A 184 17.79 -3.47 -6.60
CA VAL A 184 16.77 -3.43 -5.55
C VAL A 184 15.93 -4.69 -5.56
N ASP A 185 16.01 -5.48 -4.48
CA ASP A 185 15.00 -6.50 -4.17
C ASP A 185 13.78 -5.84 -3.50
N ILE A 186 12.70 -5.69 -4.28
CA ILE A 186 11.46 -5.07 -3.81
C ILE A 186 10.80 -5.89 -2.67
N ARG A 187 11.00 -7.21 -2.62
CA ARG A 187 10.43 -8.06 -1.55
C ARG A 187 11.18 -7.84 -0.24
N GLU A 188 12.51 -7.78 -0.30
CA GLU A 188 13.33 -7.41 0.86
C GLU A 188 12.96 -6.01 1.35
N LEU A 189 12.87 -5.04 0.44
CA LEU A 189 12.45 -3.68 0.76
C LEU A 189 11.10 -3.66 1.51
N PHE A 190 10.10 -4.41 1.05
CA PHE A 190 8.81 -4.50 1.73
C PHE A 190 8.87 -5.14 3.12
N LEU A 191 9.68 -6.20 3.29
CA LEU A 191 9.86 -6.87 4.57
C LEU A 191 10.54 -5.95 5.59
N VAL A 192 11.66 -5.34 5.19
CA VAL A 192 12.40 -4.39 6.03
C VAL A 192 11.55 -3.16 6.31
N ALA A 193 10.80 -2.65 5.33
CA ALA A 193 9.88 -1.54 5.54
C ALA A 193 8.77 -1.88 6.54
N LYS A 194 8.20 -3.09 6.51
CA LYS A 194 7.19 -3.52 7.48
C LYS A 194 7.75 -3.53 8.91
N LEU A 195 8.92 -4.15 9.10
CA LEU A 195 9.56 -4.24 10.41
C LEU A 195 10.04 -2.87 10.90
N GLY A 196 10.64 -2.07 10.01
CA GLY A 196 11.05 -0.70 10.27
C GLY A 196 9.86 0.21 10.60
N PHE A 197 8.71 0.01 9.96
CA PHE A 197 7.48 0.75 10.29
C PHE A 197 7.01 0.42 11.71
N ARG A 198 7.02 -0.85 12.10
CA ARG A 198 6.72 -1.26 13.47
C ARG A 198 7.65 -0.57 14.47
N TYR A 199 8.95 -0.69 14.25
CA TYR A 199 9.95 -0.25 15.21
C TYR A 199 10.09 1.28 15.26
N TYR A 200 10.34 1.93 14.12
CA TYR A 200 10.63 3.36 14.07
C TYR A 200 9.39 4.25 14.01
N TYR A 201 8.30 3.80 13.38
CA TYR A 201 7.12 4.64 13.18
C TYR A 201 6.06 4.42 14.26
N LEU A 202 5.72 3.16 14.55
CA LEU A 202 4.75 2.82 15.60
C LEU A 202 5.37 2.82 17.01
N ASN A 203 6.70 2.87 17.11
CA ASN A 203 7.43 2.75 18.38
C ASN A 203 7.04 1.47 19.15
N GLU A 204 6.80 0.37 18.43
CA GLU A 204 6.48 -0.91 19.02
C GLU A 204 7.76 -1.70 19.29
N GLU A 205 7.97 -2.10 20.54
CA GLU A 205 9.07 -2.99 20.96
C GLU A 205 9.05 -4.33 20.22
N MET A 206 10.19 -4.96 20.01
CA MET A 206 10.25 -6.25 19.30
C MET A 206 9.72 -7.38 20.19
N GLU A 207 9.83 -7.22 21.50
CA GLU A 207 9.38 -8.11 22.56
C GLU A 207 7.85 -8.28 22.57
N ASN A 208 7.10 -7.31 22.04
CA ASN A 208 5.63 -7.37 22.00
C ASN A 208 5.09 -8.15 20.78
N ILE A 209 5.96 -8.59 19.85
CA ILE A 209 5.58 -9.37 18.66
C ILE A 209 4.74 -10.61 19.02
N PRO A 210 5.10 -11.46 20.01
CA PRO A 210 4.28 -12.61 20.37
C PRO A 210 2.86 -12.24 20.82
N ALA A 211 2.69 -11.10 21.50
CA ALA A 211 1.37 -10.61 21.89
C ALA A 211 0.55 -10.16 20.68
N ALA A 212 1.19 -9.43 19.76
CA ALA A 212 0.55 -9.01 18.51
C ALA A 212 0.17 -10.21 17.64
N MET A 213 0.99 -11.26 17.58
CA MET A 213 0.66 -12.51 16.88
C MET A 213 -0.58 -13.19 17.46
N ARG A 214 -0.69 -13.30 18.80
CA ARG A 214 -1.90 -13.84 19.45
C ARG A 214 -3.14 -13.03 19.13
N LYS A 215 -3.04 -11.70 19.14
CA LYS A 215 -4.13 -10.80 18.75
C LYS A 215 -4.51 -11.03 17.27
N ASN A 216 -3.52 -11.12 16.38
CA ASN A 216 -3.74 -11.37 14.97
C ASN A 216 -4.45 -12.70 14.71
N THR A 217 -4.13 -13.78 15.43
CA THR A 217 -4.86 -15.05 15.36
C THR A 217 -6.33 -14.90 15.77
N ARG A 218 -6.64 -14.11 16.80
CA ARG A 218 -8.04 -13.83 17.19
C ARG A 218 -8.75 -13.04 16.09
N LEU A 219 -8.10 -12.01 15.54
CA LEU A 219 -8.65 -11.24 14.43
C LEU A 219 -8.88 -12.12 13.20
N TRP A 220 -8.02 -13.10 12.92
CA TRP A 220 -8.23 -14.07 11.85
C TRP A 220 -9.50 -14.88 12.06
N TRP A 221 -9.74 -15.41 13.26
CA TRP A 221 -10.99 -16.12 13.57
C TRP A 221 -12.20 -15.22 13.40
N VAL A 222 -12.17 -14.01 13.95
CA VAL A 222 -13.24 -13.01 13.77
C VAL A 222 -13.50 -12.79 12.29
N HIS A 223 -12.46 -12.50 11.50
CA HIS A 223 -12.56 -12.29 10.06
C HIS A 223 -13.21 -13.47 9.33
N ARG A 224 -12.76 -14.71 9.60
CA ARG A 224 -13.30 -15.92 8.98
C ARG A 224 -14.76 -16.16 9.36
N THR A 225 -15.13 -15.95 10.63
CA THR A 225 -16.51 -16.08 11.09
C THR A 225 -17.42 -15.02 10.46
N THR A 226 -16.97 -13.77 10.35
CA THR A 226 -17.70 -12.70 9.67
C THR A 226 -17.91 -13.02 8.20
N GLN A 227 -16.89 -13.52 7.48
CA GLN A 227 -17.02 -13.95 6.09
C GLN A 227 -18.04 -15.09 5.93
N ALA A 228 -17.98 -16.11 6.80
CA ALA A 228 -18.92 -17.22 6.78
C ALA A 228 -20.36 -16.75 7.05
N ALA A 229 -20.56 -15.91 8.07
CA ALA A 229 -21.87 -15.35 8.41
C ALA A 229 -22.44 -14.50 7.27
N PHE A 230 -21.61 -13.65 6.66
CA PHE A 230 -22.02 -12.85 5.50
C PHE A 230 -22.40 -13.73 4.31
N GLY A 231 -21.60 -14.75 3.99
CA GLY A 231 -21.90 -15.70 2.92
C GLY A 231 -23.23 -16.44 3.15
N LEU A 232 -23.50 -16.89 4.37
CA LEU A 232 -24.78 -17.51 4.74
C LEU A 232 -25.96 -16.54 4.62
N ALA A 233 -25.78 -15.27 5.00
CA ALA A 233 -26.81 -14.24 4.88
C ALA A 233 -27.15 -13.97 3.40
N VAL A 234 -26.14 -13.85 2.54
CA VAL A 234 -26.32 -13.69 1.09
C VAL A 234 -27.01 -14.91 0.48
N LEU A 235 -26.58 -16.13 0.84
CA LEU A 235 -27.21 -17.37 0.37
C LEU A 235 -28.71 -17.41 0.76
N LYS A 236 -29.03 -17.08 2.02
CA LYS A 236 -30.42 -17.04 2.48
C LYS A 236 -31.27 -16.01 1.72
N LEU A 237 -30.69 -14.83 1.43
CA LEU A 237 -31.35 -13.80 0.63
C LEU A 237 -31.64 -14.29 -0.79
N LEU A 238 -30.66 -14.93 -1.44
CA LEU A 238 -30.83 -15.49 -2.79
C LEU A 238 -31.93 -16.57 -2.83
N VAL A 239 -31.95 -17.48 -1.84
CA VAL A 239 -33.00 -18.50 -1.72
C VAL A 239 -34.37 -17.87 -1.52
N MET A 240 -34.47 -16.79 -0.72
CA MET A 240 -35.72 -16.07 -0.52
C MET A 240 -36.20 -15.41 -1.82
N LEU A 241 -35.31 -14.73 -2.54
CA LEU A 241 -35.63 -14.08 -3.81
C LEU A 241 -36.07 -15.11 -4.86
N ALA A 242 -35.37 -16.25 -4.96
CA ALA A 242 -35.73 -17.33 -5.89
C ALA A 242 -37.11 -17.95 -5.60
N ARG A 243 -37.61 -17.86 -4.36
CA ARG A 243 -38.97 -18.31 -4.00
C ARG A 243 -40.06 -17.29 -4.32
N VAL A 244 -39.72 -16.01 -4.37
CA VAL A 244 -40.67 -14.90 -4.54
C VAL A 244 -40.77 -14.47 -6.00
N LEU A 245 -39.69 -14.62 -6.78
CA LEU A 245 -39.69 -14.30 -8.20
C LEU A 245 -40.53 -15.35 -8.96
N PRO A 246 -41.59 -14.95 -9.66
CA PRO A 246 -42.28 -15.84 -10.58
C PRO A 246 -41.32 -16.11 -11.75
N PHE A 247 -40.95 -17.37 -11.95
CA PHE A 247 -40.31 -17.82 -13.18
C PHE A 247 -41.36 -17.97 -14.28
#